data_AF-A0AAU8ACN4-F1
#
_entry.id   AF-A0AAU8ACN4-F1
#
_cell.length_a   1.000
_cell.length_b   1.000
_cell.length_c   1.000
_cell.angle_alpha   90.00
_cell.angle_beta   90.00
_cell.angle_gamma   90.00
#
_symmetry.space_group_name_H-M   'P 1'
#
loop_
_entity.id
_entity.type
_entity.pdbx_description
1 polymer ?
#
loop_
_entity_poly.entity_id
_entity_poly.type
_entity_poly.pdbx_seq_one_letter_code
_entity_poly.pdbx_strand_id
1 'polypeptide(L)'
;MSPRHAARAAAAEIAQDCKSPLGELQAKVDRLVRARLEIAQRITNGEVWLRPLLKRFKAELATLEEERDLTLEAAEIVNSAALHRAA
;
A
#
# COMPACT_ATOMS: atom_id res chain seq x y z
N MET A 1 29.04 19.82 14.92
CA MET A 1 27.80 19.55 14.16
C MET A 1 26.92 20.78 14.19
N SER A 2 26.48 21.30 13.03
CA SER A 2 25.59 22.46 12.97
C SER A 2 24.15 22.05 13.34
N PRO A 3 23.40 22.85 14.11
CA PRO A 3 21.99 22.57 14.45
C PRO A 3 21.11 22.32 13.22
N ARG A 4 21.49 22.96 12.10
CA ARG A 4 20.80 22.87 10.81
C ARG A 4 20.98 21.50 10.13
N HIS A 5 22.10 20.82 10.41
CA HIS A 5 22.34 19.45 9.91
C HIS A 5 21.61 18.41 10.76
N ALA A 6 21.55 18.60 12.09
CA ALA A 6 20.78 17.72 12.97
C ALA A 6 19.28 17.78 12.68
N ALA A 7 18.72 18.97 12.44
CA ALA A 7 17.33 19.14 12.05
C ALA A 7 17.00 18.49 10.70
N ARG A 8 17.94 18.53 9.73
CA ARG A 8 17.77 17.89 8.43
C ARG A 8 17.87 16.37 8.50
N ALA A 9 18.79 15.85 9.32
CA ALA A 9 18.92 14.42 9.57
C ALA A 9 17.66 13.87 10.25
N ALA A 10 17.17 14.53 11.31
CA ALA A 10 15.93 14.15 11.99
C ALA A 10 14.71 14.23 11.05
N ALA A 11 14.62 15.24 10.18
CA ALA A 11 13.55 15.33 9.19
C ALA A 11 13.61 14.22 8.12
N ALA A 12 14.81 13.82 7.70
CA ALA A 12 15.00 12.72 6.76
C ALA A 12 14.71 11.35 7.41
N GLU A 13 15.04 11.20 8.69
CA GLU A 13 14.76 10.01 9.50
C GLU A 13 13.25 9.87 9.75
N ILE A 14 12.57 10.97 10.10
CA ILE A 14 11.09 11.01 10.19
C ILE A 14 10.45 10.71 8.83
N ALA A 15 11.00 11.20 7.71
CA ALA A 15 10.48 10.89 6.38
C ALA A 15 10.72 9.43 5.95
N GLN A 16 11.76 8.76 6.46
CA GLN A 16 11.99 7.33 6.25
C GLN A 16 11.11 6.45 7.14
N ASP A 17 10.84 6.88 8.37
CA ASP A 17 10.00 6.16 9.33
C ASP A 17 8.50 6.36 9.06
N CYS A 18 8.11 7.47 8.44
CA CYS A 18 6.80 7.65 7.84
C CYS A 18 6.70 6.81 6.55
N LYS A 19 6.65 5.48 6.70
CA LYS A 19 6.03 4.64 5.68
C LYS A 19 4.62 5.17 5.49
N SER A 20 4.41 5.87 4.39
CA SER A 20 3.08 6.34 4.01
C SER A 20 2.13 5.14 4.10
N PRO A 21 0.96 5.27 4.74
CA PRO A 21 -0.05 4.22 4.78
C PRO A 21 -0.31 3.63 3.39
N LEU A 22 -0.23 4.48 2.35
CA LEU A 22 -0.32 4.09 0.95
C LEU A 22 0.83 3.18 0.48
N GLY A 23 2.05 3.45 0.92
CA GLY A 23 3.23 2.66 0.59
C GLY A 23 3.21 1.28 1.24
N GLU A 24 2.73 1.17 2.48
CA GLU A 24 2.54 -0.13 3.13
C GLU A 24 1.43 -0.94 2.48
N LEU A 25 0.34 -0.28 2.11
CA LEU A 25 -0.78 -0.89 1.40
C LEU A 25 -0.36 -1.39 0.01
N GLN A 26 0.36 -0.57 -0.75
CA GLN A 26 0.92 -0.97 -2.05
C GLN A 26 1.86 -2.18 -1.92
N ALA A 27 2.73 -2.19 -0.90
CA ALA A 27 3.61 -3.32 -0.65
C ALA A 27 2.86 -4.61 -0.26
N LYS A 28 1.66 -4.51 0.32
CA LYS A 28 0.78 -5.67 0.58
C LYS A 28 0.12 -6.15 -0.70
N VAL A 29 -0.42 -5.24 -1.53
CA VAL A 29 -0.99 -5.56 -2.84
C VAL A 29 0.03 -6.28 -3.71
N ASP A 30 1.25 -5.75 -3.84
CA ASP A 30 2.31 -6.35 -4.65
C ASP A 30 2.66 -7.78 -4.20
N ARG A 31 2.68 -8.02 -2.88
CA ARG A 31 2.94 -9.36 -2.31
C ARG A 31 1.81 -10.34 -2.65
N LEU A 32 0.56 -9.91 -2.53
CA LEU A 32 -0.61 -10.74 -2.86
C LEU A 32 -0.69 -11.05 -4.36
N VAL A 33 -0.37 -10.09 -5.22
CA VAL A 33 -0.31 -10.31 -6.67
C VAL A 33 0.72 -11.38 -7.01
N ARG A 34 1.93 -11.31 -6.45
CA ARG A 34 2.97 -12.33 -6.65
C ARG A 34 2.54 -13.71 -6.15
N ALA A 35 2.02 -13.79 -4.92
CA ALA A 35 1.54 -15.05 -4.35
C ALA A 35 0.40 -15.66 -5.17
N ARG A 36 -0.49 -14.83 -5.71
CA ARG A 36 -1.57 -15.27 -6.59
C ARG A 36 -1.04 -15.86 -7.90
N LEU A 37 -0.02 -15.24 -8.50
CA LEU A 37 0.63 -15.75 -9.71
C LEU A 37 1.29 -17.11 -9.46
N GLU A 38 2.01 -17.24 -8.35
CA GLU A 38 2.64 -18.51 -7.94
C GLU A 38 1.60 -19.62 -7.74
N ILE A 39 0.49 -19.33 -7.08
CA ILE A 39 -0.61 -20.30 -6.91
C ILE A 39 -1.25 -20.65 -8.25
N ALA A 40 -1.48 -19.68 -9.13
CA ALA A 40 -2.03 -19.95 -10.45
C ALA A 40 -1.11 -20.88 -11.26
N GLN A 41 0.20 -20.71 -11.13
CA GLN A 41 1.18 -21.61 -11.75
C GLN A 41 1.10 -23.02 -11.16
N ARG A 42 1.03 -23.15 -9.82
CA ARG A 42 0.87 -24.46 -9.15
C ARG A 42 -0.42 -25.18 -9.54
N ILE A 43 -1.53 -24.44 -9.66
CA ILE A 43 -2.81 -24.99 -10.14
C ILE A 43 -2.67 -25.50 -11.58
N THR A 44 -1.99 -24.74 -12.44
CA THR A 44 -1.71 -25.15 -13.83
C THR A 44 -0.86 -26.43 -13.86
N ASN A 45 0.03 -26.62 -12.90
CA ASN A 45 0.85 -27.81 -12.73
C ASN A 45 0.11 -28.99 -12.06
N GLY A 46 -1.20 -28.89 -11.82
CA GLY A 46 -2.03 -29.99 -11.29
C GLY A 46 -2.40 -29.87 -9.81
N GLU A 47 -1.95 -28.84 -9.09
CA GLU A 47 -2.35 -28.59 -7.70
C GLU A 47 -3.73 -27.92 -7.61
N VAL A 48 -4.75 -28.56 -8.19
CA VAL A 48 -6.11 -28.03 -8.33
C VAL A 48 -6.77 -27.73 -6.97
N TRP A 49 -6.33 -28.41 -5.90
CA TRP A 49 -6.79 -28.19 -4.53
C TRP A 49 -6.47 -26.78 -3.99
N LEU A 50 -5.59 -26.02 -4.65
CA LEU A 50 -5.30 -24.62 -4.32
C LEU A 50 -6.34 -23.62 -4.86
N ARG A 51 -7.32 -24.05 -5.68
CA ARG A 51 -8.36 -23.16 -6.23
C ARG A 51 -9.11 -22.32 -5.18
N PRO A 52 -9.48 -22.86 -3.99
CA PRO A 52 -10.10 -22.06 -2.94
C PRO A 52 -9.17 -20.94 -2.42
N LEU A 53 -7.87 -21.21 -2.32
CA LEU A 53 -6.88 -20.22 -1.90
C LEU A 53 -6.75 -19.09 -2.93
N LEU A 54 -6.74 -19.42 -4.22
CA LEU A 54 -6.76 -18.43 -5.30
C LEU A 54 -7.99 -17.51 -5.23
N LYS A 55 -9.16 -18.06 -4.90
CA LYS A 55 -10.39 -17.26 -4.70
C LYS A 55 -10.28 -16.32 -3.50
N ARG A 56 -9.70 -16.78 -2.38
CA ARG A 56 -9.47 -15.95 -1.19
C ARG A 56 -8.55 -14.77 -1.51
N PHE A 57 -7.44 -15.02 -2.20
CA PHE A 57 -6.52 -13.94 -2.60
C PHE A 57 -7.16 -12.93 -3.56
N LYS A 58 -8.07 -13.36 -4.42
CA LYS A 58 -8.83 -12.44 -5.27
C LYS A 58 -9.73 -11.51 -4.42
N ALA A 59 -10.42 -12.06 -3.42
CA ALA A 59 -11.27 -11.25 -2.54
C ALA A 59 -10.43 -10.26 -1.70
N GLU A 60 -9.31 -10.74 -1.15
CA GLU A 60 -8.39 -9.91 -0.36
C GLU A 60 -7.77 -8.77 -1.20
N LEU A 61 -7.41 -9.03 -2.45
CA LEU A 61 -6.95 -7.97 -3.37
C LEU A 61 -8.02 -6.91 -3.61
N ALA A 62 -9.28 -7.31 -3.83
CA ALA A 62 -10.37 -6.35 -4.03
C ALA A 62 -10.57 -5.44 -2.81
N THR A 63 -10.50 -6.00 -1.60
CA THR A 63 -10.58 -5.21 -0.37
C THR A 63 -9.41 -4.23 -0.22
N LEU A 64 -8.18 -4.65 -0.53
CA LEU A 64 -7.01 -3.76 -0.44
C LEU A 64 -6.99 -2.68 -1.52
N GLU A 65 -7.52 -2.97 -2.71
CA GLU A 65 -7.69 -1.97 -3.77
C GLU A 65 -8.73 -0.92 -3.34
N GLU A 66 -9.84 -1.34 -2.74
CA GLU A 66 -10.85 -0.42 -2.19
C GLU A 66 -10.29 0.43 -1.04
N GLU A 67 -9.53 -0.15 -0.10
CA GLU A 67 -8.84 0.59 0.95
C GLU A 67 -7.85 1.63 0.38
N ARG A 68 -7.19 1.32 -0.74
CA ARG A 68 -6.25 2.22 -1.41
C ARG A 68 -6.98 3.43 -1.96
N ASP A 69 -8.07 3.18 -2.67
CA ASP A 69 -8.87 4.22 -3.31
C ASP A 69 -9.48 5.15 -2.26
N LEU A 70 -10.00 4.60 -1.15
CA LEU A 70 -10.49 5.40 -0.02
C LEU A 70 -9.38 6.23 0.64
N THR A 71 -8.16 5.67 0.76
CA THR A 71 -7.03 6.42 1.33
C THR A 71 -6.58 7.55 0.41
N LEU A 72 -6.62 7.34 -0.92
CA LEU A 72 -6.34 8.37 -1.91
C LEU A 72 -7.41 9.48 -1.87
N GLU A 73 -8.68 9.11 -1.86
CA GLU A 73 -9.80 10.06 -1.79
C GLU A 73 -9.73 10.90 -0.50
N ALA A 74 -9.44 10.27 0.64
CA ALA A 74 -9.26 10.98 1.90
C ALA A 74 -8.08 11.98 1.83
N ALA A 75 -6.97 11.61 1.18
CA ALA A 75 -5.85 12.51 0.99
C ALA A 75 -6.20 13.70 0.07
N GLU A 76 -6.98 13.48 -0.98
CA GLU A 76 -7.49 14.53 -1.87
C GLU A 76 -8.44 15.50 -1.16
N ILE A 77 -9.34 14.99 -0.31
CA ILE A 77 -10.25 15.80 0.52
C ILE A 77 -9.44 16.66 1.49
N VAL A 78 -8.43 16.09 2.17
CA VAL A 78 -7.59 16.86 3.09
C VAL A 78 -6.81 17.95 2.34
N ASN A 79 -6.26 17.63 1.18
CA ASN A 79 -5.49 18.59 0.38
C ASN A 79 -6.35 19.73 -0.17
N SER A 80 -7.55 19.42 -0.67
CA SER A 80 -8.52 20.44 -1.12
C SER A 80 -9.02 21.31 0.03
N ALA A 81 -9.30 20.73 1.20
CA ALA A 81 -9.68 21.49 2.39
C ALA A 81 -8.55 22.42 2.89
N ALA A 82 -7.28 22.01 2.76
CA ALA A 82 -6.14 22.84 3.12
C ALA A 82 -5.97 24.05 2.18
N LEU A 83 -6.17 23.86 0.87
CA LEU A 83 -6.18 24.94 -0.12
C LEU A 83 -7.26 25.97 0.16
N HIS A 84 -8.47 25.54 0.54
CA HIS A 84 -9.57 26.44 0.89
C HIS A 84 -9.37 27.21 2.21
N ARG A 85 -8.55 26.72 3.14
CA ARG A 85 -8.21 27.46 4.37
C ARG A 85 -7.08 28.47 4.19
N ALA A 86 -6.31 28.37 3.11
CA ALA A 86 -5.16 29.24 2.83
C ALA A 86 -5.50 30.41 1.90
N ALA A 87 -6.73 30.47 1.37
CA ALA A 87 -7.28 31.54 0.54
C ALA A 87 -8.19 32.48 1.36
#